data_AF-A0A7C2V7J6-F1
#
_entry.id   AF-A0A7C2V7J6-F1
#
_cell.length_a   1.000
_cell.length_b   1.000
_cell.length_c   1.000
_cell.angle_alpha   90.00
_cell.angle_beta   90.00
_cell.angle_gamma   90.00
#
_symmetry.space_group_name_H-M   'P 1'
#
loop_
_entity.id
_entity.type
_entity.pdbx_description
1 polymer ?
#
loop_
_entity_poly.entity_id
_entity_poly.type
_entity_poly.pdbx_seq_one_letter_code
_entity_poly.pdbx_strand_id
1 'polypeptide(L)'
;MKFSMNRRDALKAGAIAAMMAAIGGGVYFYGSKSHEGGGVSATQPFQPLPSSKASYVILPKDGGFEVFNTISDSKEFESTDASSAIQYAINKLSVTGGEVVLKRGVYTLTKTITLSSHVSLIGENGSDLVVVTNSDGVVIPENSQFVRLSGFKIHGAGPITQGALIRVKNHVYQIAISDIEAHDYYDGIVIEGAYPPGDNWGIFMERVHVYNSLHDGLAIVGYGNTYFINEVIIAESSNNCITLRDTADGVMAFENVHCFDSVNYSLHAYNTDGRLVQHKRFIAVNFEGLSTHPKSVRIENCMNIEFLDVEVAGMANNGIELVNCSDSRIIGGRIINNSLGSPGEYAGVYLENSSEIIVEGNSIYDTNMPGSKTQGYGIIEAGSSNFNVITGNVLRGNSIAPYKLTGSNDVINANIT
;
A
#
# COMPACT_ATOMS: atom_id res chain seq x y z
N MET A 1 31.33 19.80 -7.46
CA MET A 1 31.03 18.58 -8.24
C MET A 1 29.60 18.68 -8.73
N LYS A 2 29.36 18.65 -10.04
CA LYS A 2 28.01 18.56 -10.59
C LYS A 2 27.50 17.14 -10.37
N PHE A 3 26.49 16.95 -9.53
CA PHE A 3 25.71 15.72 -9.51
C PHE A 3 24.98 15.62 -10.85
N SER A 4 25.51 14.85 -11.79
CA SER A 4 24.75 14.44 -12.96
C SER A 4 23.86 13.28 -12.52
N MET A 5 22.58 13.57 -12.31
CA MET A 5 21.51 12.58 -12.31
C MET A 5 21.71 11.69 -13.55
N ASN A 6 21.88 10.38 -13.35
CA ASN A 6 22.23 9.49 -14.44
C ASN A 6 21.07 9.47 -15.44
N ARG A 7 21.35 9.51 -16.74
CA ARG A 7 20.30 9.63 -17.79
C ARG A 7 19.20 8.57 -17.66
N ARG A 8 19.52 7.40 -17.10
CA ARG A 8 18.57 6.31 -16.82
C ARG A 8 17.53 6.68 -15.76
N ASP A 9 17.92 7.37 -14.69
CA ASP A 9 17.03 7.71 -13.58
C ASP A 9 16.08 8.84 -13.98
N ALA A 10 16.54 9.78 -14.82
CA ALA A 10 15.70 10.80 -15.43
C ALA A 10 14.73 10.24 -16.48
N LEU A 11 15.13 9.20 -17.23
CA LEU A 11 14.27 8.49 -18.18
C LEU A 11 13.20 7.64 -17.45
N LYS A 12 13.53 7.03 -16.30
CA LYS A 12 12.58 6.29 -15.45
C LYS A 12 11.56 7.21 -14.77
N ALA A 13 12.01 8.30 -14.13
CA ALA A 13 11.13 9.30 -13.54
C ALA A 13 10.20 9.96 -14.59
N GLY A 14 10.72 10.21 -15.80
CA GLY A 14 9.93 10.74 -16.91
C GLY A 14 8.90 9.74 -17.46
N ALA A 15 9.21 8.44 -17.49
CA ALA A 15 8.29 7.39 -17.91
C ALA A 15 7.13 7.21 -16.91
N ILE A 16 7.43 7.23 -15.61
CA ILE A 16 6.42 7.15 -14.54
C ILE A 16 5.50 8.38 -14.58
N ALA A 17 6.04 9.60 -14.74
CA ALA A 17 5.25 10.82 -14.87
C ALA A 17 4.34 10.83 -16.13
N ALA A 18 4.83 10.27 -17.25
CA ALA A 18 4.03 10.11 -18.47
C ALA A 18 2.94 9.03 -18.32
N MET A 19 3.18 7.97 -17.53
CA MET A 19 2.19 6.93 -17.21
C MET A 19 1.07 7.44 -16.32
N MET A 20 1.40 8.27 -15.31
CA MET A 20 0.39 8.94 -14.47
C MET A 20 -0.59 9.79 -15.31
N ALA A 21 -0.11 10.37 -16.42
CA ALA A 21 -0.95 11.10 -17.38
C ALA A 21 -1.79 10.18 -18.31
N ALA A 22 -1.29 8.98 -18.64
CA ALA A 22 -2.01 8.01 -19.47
C ALA A 22 -3.13 7.28 -18.70
N ILE A 23 -2.97 7.06 -17.40
CA ILE A 23 -3.99 6.46 -16.51
C ILE A 23 -5.16 7.44 -16.26
N GLY A 24 -4.93 8.76 -16.35
CA GLY A 24 -5.95 9.80 -16.30
C GLY A 24 -6.80 9.96 -17.58
N GLY A 25 -6.45 9.26 -18.67
CA GLY A 25 -7.18 9.28 -19.94
C GLY A 25 -8.22 8.15 -20.00
N GLY A 26 -9.48 8.48 -19.74
CA GLY A 26 -10.54 7.52 -19.43
C GLY A 26 -10.85 6.43 -20.46
N VAL A 27 -11.36 5.30 -19.96
CA VAL A 27 -12.11 4.28 -20.72
C VAL A 27 -13.19 3.64 -19.84
N TYR A 28 -14.44 3.92 -20.21
CA TYR A 28 -15.70 3.17 -20.13
C TYR A 28 -16.05 2.25 -18.94
N PHE A 29 -17.07 2.72 -18.21
CA PHE A 29 -17.96 1.94 -17.34
C PHE A 29 -18.68 0.85 -18.13
N TYR A 30 -18.50 -0.41 -17.73
CA TYR A 30 -19.53 -1.44 -17.93
C TYR A 30 -20.23 -1.67 -16.59
N GLY A 31 -21.52 -1.33 -16.54
CA GLY A 31 -22.33 -1.53 -15.36
C GLY A 31 -22.53 -3.02 -15.09
N SER A 32 -22.03 -3.48 -13.96
CA SER A 32 -22.51 -4.68 -13.27
C SER A 32 -23.33 -4.24 -12.06
N LYS A 33 -24.51 -4.84 -11.93
CA LYS A 33 -25.48 -4.53 -10.88
C LYS A 33 -24.86 -4.78 -9.52
N SER A 34 -25.13 -3.87 -8.59
CA SER A 34 -24.87 -4.03 -7.16
C SER A 34 -25.37 -5.40 -6.67
N HIS A 35 -24.44 -6.29 -6.31
CA HIS A 35 -24.79 -7.40 -5.45
C HIS A 35 -24.98 -6.86 -4.04
N GLU A 36 -26.25 -6.73 -3.67
CA GLU A 36 -26.72 -6.46 -2.31
C GLU A 36 -26.27 -7.61 -1.40
N GLY A 37 -25.16 -7.38 -0.69
CA GLY A 37 -24.65 -8.28 0.34
C GLY A 37 -23.84 -7.48 1.35
N GLY A 38 -24.51 -6.92 2.37
CA GLY A 38 -23.86 -6.33 3.54
C GLY A 38 -22.87 -5.21 3.23
N GLY A 39 -23.35 -4.12 2.62
CA GLY A 39 -22.57 -2.90 2.47
C GLY A 39 -22.24 -2.32 3.84
N VAL A 40 -21.00 -2.49 4.29
CA VAL A 40 -20.44 -1.64 5.34
C VAL A 40 -20.21 -0.29 4.68
N SER A 41 -21.18 0.62 4.84
CA SER A 41 -21.07 1.98 4.36
C SER A 41 -19.84 2.63 4.99
N ALA A 42 -18.77 2.85 4.21
CA ALA A 42 -17.55 3.55 4.61
C ALA A 42 -17.78 5.07 4.83
N THR A 43 -18.91 5.45 5.43
CA THR A 43 -19.41 6.83 5.46
C THR A 43 -19.61 7.37 6.86
N GLN A 44 -18.73 7.05 7.80
CA GLN A 44 -18.41 8.05 8.81
C GLN A 44 -17.22 8.83 8.24
N PRO A 45 -17.46 9.89 7.44
CA PRO A 45 -16.37 10.79 7.08
C PRO A 45 -15.73 11.24 8.39
N PHE A 46 -14.40 11.13 8.45
CA PHE A 46 -13.59 11.73 9.50
C PHE A 46 -14.16 13.13 9.78
N GLN A 47 -14.50 13.44 11.03
CA GLN A 47 -15.07 14.75 11.34
C GLN A 47 -14.09 15.81 10.85
N PRO A 48 -14.51 16.75 9.97
CA PRO A 48 -13.64 17.84 9.56
C PRO A 48 -13.10 18.53 10.80
N LEU A 49 -11.78 18.78 10.80
CA LEU A 49 -11.12 19.48 11.92
C LEU A 49 -11.93 20.73 12.29
N PRO A 50 -12.14 21.03 13.58
CA PRO A 50 -12.57 22.35 13.97
C PRO A 50 -11.52 23.34 13.48
N SER A 51 -11.92 24.15 12.49
CA SER A 51 -11.22 25.30 11.95
C SER A 51 -10.89 26.30 13.07
N SER A 52 -9.78 26.07 13.76
CA SER A 52 -9.15 27.03 14.67
C SER A 52 -7.68 27.16 14.27
N LYS A 53 -7.14 28.38 14.39
CA LYS A 53 -5.75 28.75 14.10
C LYS A 53 -4.80 27.62 14.61
N ALA A 54 -3.87 27.16 13.77
CA ALA A 54 -2.87 26.15 14.13
C ALA A 54 -2.27 26.44 15.52
N SER A 55 -2.09 25.48 16.42
CA SER A 55 -1.60 25.77 17.79
C SER A 55 -0.15 26.28 17.76
N TYR A 56 0.70 25.65 16.96
CA TYR A 56 2.09 26.04 16.76
C TYR A 56 2.45 26.09 15.28
N VAL A 57 3.36 26.99 14.93
CA VAL A 57 3.95 27.11 13.60
C VAL A 57 5.47 27.04 13.72
N ILE A 58 6.10 26.22 12.87
CA ILE A 58 7.55 26.06 12.81
C ILE A 58 8.07 26.70 11.53
N LEU A 59 8.86 27.75 11.69
CA LEU A 59 9.43 28.57 10.61
C LEU A 59 10.92 28.24 10.44
N PRO A 60 11.32 27.67 9.30
CA PRO A 60 12.73 27.59 8.92
C PRO A 60 13.32 28.99 8.76
N LYS A 61 14.57 29.16 9.18
CA LYS A 61 15.35 30.38 9.01
C LYS A 61 16.81 30.06 8.74
N ASP A 62 17.61 31.08 8.43
CA ASP A 62 19.05 30.92 8.27
C ASP A 62 19.67 30.32 9.55
N GLY A 63 20.18 29.09 9.42
CA GLY A 63 20.86 28.37 10.48
C GLY A 63 19.96 27.74 11.56
N GLY A 64 18.63 27.70 11.40
CA GLY A 64 17.78 27.02 12.37
C GLY A 64 16.28 27.16 12.14
N PHE A 65 15.52 27.05 13.22
CA PHE A 65 14.06 26.97 13.23
C PHE A 65 13.51 27.78 14.40
N GLU A 66 12.49 28.59 14.14
CA GLU A 66 11.73 29.31 15.15
C GLU A 66 10.36 28.65 15.35
N VAL A 67 9.92 28.56 16.60
CA VAL A 67 8.62 28.00 16.98
C VAL A 67 7.75 29.11 17.54
N PHE A 68 6.62 29.37 16.88
CA PHE A 68 5.65 30.38 17.25
C PHE A 68 4.38 29.73 17.79
N ASN A 69 3.95 30.19 18.96
CA ASN A 69 2.63 29.89 19.48
C ASN A 69 1.64 30.90 18.88
N THR A 70 0.62 30.40 18.19
CA THR A 70 -0.29 31.30 17.45
C THR A 70 -1.37 31.89 18.35
N ILE A 71 -1.61 31.31 19.53
CA ILE A 71 -2.60 31.81 20.49
C ILE A 71 -2.04 33.05 21.18
N SER A 72 -0.78 32.98 21.62
CA SER A 72 -0.06 34.12 22.23
C SER A 72 0.56 35.07 21.20
N ASP A 73 0.58 34.67 19.92
CA ASP A 73 1.21 35.39 18.81
C ASP A 73 2.67 35.76 19.09
N SER A 74 3.41 34.81 19.70
CA SER A 74 4.78 35.04 20.17
C SER A 74 5.72 33.90 19.81
N LYS A 75 6.99 34.24 19.58
CA LYS A 75 8.07 33.25 19.49
C LYS A 75 8.33 32.68 20.88
N GLU A 76 8.24 31.37 21.03
CA GLU A 76 8.46 30.69 22.31
C GLU A 76 9.75 29.88 22.34
N PHE A 77 10.25 29.44 21.18
CA PHE A 77 11.44 28.60 21.11
C PHE A 77 12.20 28.78 19.79
N GLU A 78 13.48 28.43 19.83
CA GLU A 78 14.37 28.47 18.68
C GLU A 78 15.41 27.37 18.84
N SER A 79 15.76 26.71 17.74
CA SER A 79 16.76 25.64 17.72
C SER A 79 17.46 25.60 16.37
N THR A 80 18.73 25.20 16.34
CA THR A 80 19.45 24.88 15.10
C THR A 80 19.12 23.46 14.59
N ASP A 81 18.53 22.63 15.46
CA ASP A 81 18.10 21.26 15.17
C ASP A 81 16.57 21.20 14.93
N ALA A 82 16.17 20.70 13.76
CA ALA A 82 14.77 20.62 13.35
C ALA A 82 13.98 19.67 14.24
N SER A 83 14.56 18.52 14.60
CA SER A 83 13.92 17.54 15.48
C SER A 83 13.53 18.16 16.83
N SER A 84 14.44 18.94 17.42
CA SER A 84 14.19 19.61 18.70
C SER A 84 13.13 20.71 18.60
N ALA A 85 13.07 21.46 17.48
CA ALA A 85 12.03 22.47 17.27
C ALA A 85 10.63 21.83 17.10
N ILE A 86 10.54 20.77 16.29
CA ILE A 86 9.30 20.01 16.07
C ILE A 86 8.82 19.37 17.37
N GLN A 87 9.71 18.66 18.07
CA GLN A 87 9.35 18.00 19.31
C GLN A 87 8.99 19.00 20.43
N TYR A 88 9.60 20.19 20.47
CA TYR A 88 9.21 21.24 21.41
C TYR A 88 7.75 21.65 21.21
N ALA A 89 7.33 21.91 19.96
CA ALA A 89 5.96 22.30 19.66
C ALA A 89 4.95 21.22 20.07
N ILE A 90 5.24 19.95 19.74
CA ILE A 90 4.39 18.81 20.11
C ILE A 90 4.28 18.69 21.63
N ASN A 91 5.40 18.75 22.36
CA ASN A 91 5.43 18.61 23.81
C ASN A 91 4.72 19.74 24.56
N LYS A 92 4.47 20.88 23.90
CA LYS A 92 3.78 22.04 24.47
C LYS A 92 2.27 22.01 24.28
N LEU A 93 1.76 21.10 23.46
CA LEU A 93 0.32 20.89 23.34
C LEU A 93 -0.26 20.34 24.64
N SER A 94 -1.46 20.78 25.00
CA SER A 94 -2.21 20.25 26.12
C SER A 94 -2.74 18.84 25.82
N VAL A 95 -3.32 18.19 26.83
CA VAL A 95 -3.98 16.87 26.68
C VAL A 95 -5.11 16.86 25.64
N THR A 96 -5.68 18.02 25.32
CA THR A 96 -6.69 18.19 24.26
C THR A 96 -6.08 18.17 22.85
N GLY A 97 -4.75 18.11 22.75
CA GLY A 97 -4.02 18.13 21.50
C GLY A 97 -3.96 19.49 20.84
N GLY A 98 -3.75 19.47 19.52
CA GLY A 98 -3.63 20.65 18.70
C GLY A 98 -2.88 20.39 17.40
N GLU A 99 -2.70 21.46 16.63
CA GLU A 99 -2.07 21.40 15.31
C GLU A 99 -0.68 22.04 15.35
N VAL A 100 0.31 21.32 14.85
CA VAL A 100 1.66 21.81 14.59
C VAL A 100 1.84 21.92 13.07
N VAL A 101 2.01 23.14 12.58
CA VAL A 101 2.23 23.42 11.16
C VAL A 101 3.71 23.61 10.87
N LEU A 102 4.23 22.81 9.94
CA LEU A 102 5.53 22.99 9.33
C LEU A 102 5.36 23.93 8.13
N LYS A 103 6.06 25.06 8.15
CA LYS A 103 6.11 25.94 6.98
C LYS A 103 6.98 25.32 5.89
N ARG A 104 6.88 25.84 4.67
CA ARG A 104 7.73 25.40 3.57
C ARG A 104 9.22 25.48 3.95
N GLY A 105 9.95 24.39 3.73
CA GLY A 105 11.40 24.31 3.96
C GLY A 105 11.87 22.89 4.28
N VAL A 106 13.17 22.76 4.52
CA VAL A 106 13.83 21.47 4.77
C VAL A 106 14.11 21.30 6.25
N TYR A 107 13.71 20.16 6.81
CA TYR A 107 13.78 19.79 8.21
C TYR A 107 14.65 18.54 8.35
N THR A 108 15.94 18.72 8.57
CA THR A 108 16.85 17.59 8.83
C THR A 108 16.59 17.00 10.21
N LEU A 109 16.10 15.76 10.24
CA LEU A 109 15.74 15.05 11.46
C LEU A 109 16.94 14.27 12.00
N THR A 110 17.54 14.79 13.08
CA THR A 110 18.63 14.12 13.80
C THR A 110 18.11 13.16 14.89
N LYS A 111 16.80 13.19 15.14
CA LYS A 111 16.07 12.33 16.08
C LYS A 111 14.67 12.07 15.54
N THR A 112 14.12 10.92 15.92
CA THR A 112 12.71 10.58 15.70
C THR A 112 11.78 11.64 16.27
N ILE A 113 10.74 11.99 15.51
CA ILE A 113 9.62 12.80 15.97
C ILE A 113 8.56 11.88 16.55
N THR A 114 8.21 12.08 17.82
CA THR A 114 7.19 11.27 18.50
C THR A 114 5.93 12.09 18.71
N LEU A 115 4.82 11.66 18.10
CA LEU A 115 3.53 12.29 18.27
C LEU A 115 2.84 11.83 19.56
N SER A 116 1.98 12.70 20.11
CA SER A 116 1.07 12.37 21.21
C SER A 116 -0.35 12.24 20.67
N SER A 117 -1.27 11.66 21.45
CA SER A 117 -2.69 11.66 21.12
C SER A 117 -3.23 13.07 20.84
N HIS A 118 -4.21 13.17 19.95
CA HIS A 118 -4.88 14.40 19.54
C HIS A 118 -3.98 15.42 18.81
N VAL A 119 -2.79 15.00 18.37
CA VAL A 119 -1.86 15.87 17.65
C VAL A 119 -2.04 15.73 16.13
N SER A 120 -2.10 16.87 15.46
CA SER A 120 -1.98 16.96 14.00
C SER A 120 -0.63 17.58 13.64
N LEU A 121 0.21 16.85 12.91
CA LEU A 121 1.43 17.37 12.29
C LEU A 121 1.18 17.61 10.80
N ILE A 122 1.17 18.88 10.40
CA ILE A 122 0.74 19.28 9.06
C ILE A 122 1.86 20.06 8.37
N GLY A 123 2.24 19.65 7.17
CA GLY A 123 3.14 20.40 6.30
C GLY A 123 2.41 21.34 5.37
N GLU A 124 3.07 22.45 5.03
CA GLU A 124 2.72 23.20 3.83
C GLU A 124 3.37 22.56 2.60
N ASN A 125 2.85 22.88 1.41
CA ASN A 125 3.47 22.44 0.17
C ASN A 125 4.96 22.85 0.12
N GLY A 126 5.84 21.84 0.05
CA GLY A 126 7.29 22.01 0.09
C GLY A 126 7.91 21.96 1.49
N SER A 127 7.19 21.46 2.50
CA SER A 127 7.79 20.98 3.75
C SER A 127 8.40 19.59 3.53
N ASP A 128 9.71 19.48 3.80
CA ASP A 128 10.52 18.32 3.47
C ASP A 128 11.29 17.83 4.70
N LEU A 129 11.00 16.62 5.17
CA LEU A 129 11.60 16.02 6.37
C LEU A 129 12.68 15.02 5.94
N VAL A 130 13.92 15.31 6.32
CA VAL A 130 15.08 14.51 5.90
C VAL A 130 15.62 13.71 7.08
N VAL A 131 15.37 12.41 7.11
CA VAL A 131 15.87 11.51 8.15
C VAL A 131 17.35 11.21 7.88
N VAL A 132 18.23 11.56 8.82
CA VAL A 132 19.69 11.36 8.71
C VAL A 132 20.22 10.29 9.68
N THR A 133 19.32 9.63 10.41
CA THR A 133 19.65 8.62 11.41
C THR A 133 19.10 7.26 11.02
N ASN A 134 19.77 6.21 11.49
CA ASN A 134 19.29 4.84 11.41
C ASN A 134 18.19 4.59 12.46
N SER A 135 17.06 5.30 12.36
CA SER A 135 15.93 5.23 13.30
C SER A 135 14.60 5.36 12.57
N ASP A 136 13.48 5.46 13.28
CA ASP A 136 12.24 5.90 12.63
C ASP A 136 12.26 7.42 12.41
N GLY A 137 11.59 7.90 11.36
CA GLY A 137 11.40 9.33 11.08
C GLY A 137 10.34 9.94 12.00
N VAL A 138 9.09 9.53 11.82
CA VAL A 138 7.94 9.91 12.65
C VAL A 138 7.33 8.66 13.28
N VAL A 139 7.07 8.70 14.58
CA VAL A 139 6.44 7.62 15.34
C VAL A 139 5.15 8.10 15.97
N ILE A 140 4.10 7.29 15.79
CA ILE A 140 2.86 7.35 16.55
C ILE A 140 2.92 6.23 17.60
N PRO A 141 3.11 6.55 18.89
CA PRO A 141 3.28 5.56 19.96
C PRO A 141 2.07 4.67 20.19
N GLU A 142 2.30 3.59 20.93
CA GLU A 142 1.25 2.70 21.40
C GLU A 142 0.20 3.46 22.22
N ASN A 143 -1.06 3.05 22.14
CA ASN A 143 -2.21 3.69 22.81
C ASN A 143 -2.52 5.13 22.34
N SER A 144 -1.95 5.57 21.21
CA SER A 144 -2.24 6.90 20.65
C SER A 144 -3.62 6.98 20.02
N GLN A 145 -4.28 8.14 20.14
CA GLN A 145 -5.62 8.35 19.61
C GLN A 145 -5.72 9.66 18.83
N PHE A 146 -6.52 9.69 17.77
CA PHE A 146 -6.86 10.90 17.00
C PHE A 146 -5.63 11.68 16.50
N VAL A 147 -4.68 10.96 15.89
CA VAL A 147 -3.44 11.55 15.37
C VAL A 147 -3.55 11.75 13.87
N ARG A 148 -3.05 12.89 13.38
CA ARG A 148 -3.02 13.20 11.94
C ARG A 148 -1.61 13.56 11.47
N LEU A 149 -1.22 12.98 10.35
CA LEU A 149 -0.06 13.37 9.55
C LEU A 149 -0.55 13.84 8.19
N SER A 150 -0.13 15.01 7.72
CA SER A 150 -0.49 15.43 6.37
C SER A 150 0.41 16.48 5.73
N GLY A 151 0.53 16.46 4.39
CA GLY A 151 0.97 17.61 3.60
C GLY A 151 2.48 17.84 3.53
N PHE A 152 3.30 16.83 3.85
CA PHE A 152 4.75 16.94 3.79
C PHE A 152 5.39 15.76 3.05
N LYS A 153 6.62 15.98 2.60
CA LYS A 153 7.52 14.92 2.12
C LYS A 153 8.39 14.42 3.27
N ILE A 154 8.73 13.14 3.25
CA ILE A 154 9.66 12.55 4.21
C ILE A 154 10.58 11.54 3.51
N HIS A 155 11.89 11.65 3.71
CA HIS A 155 12.83 10.76 3.05
C HIS A 155 14.16 10.57 3.79
N GLY A 156 14.91 9.53 3.42
CA GLY A 156 16.26 9.32 3.92
C GLY A 156 17.31 10.20 3.24
N ALA A 157 18.40 10.49 3.95
CA ALA A 157 19.55 11.23 3.41
C ALA A 157 20.59 10.37 2.66
N GLY A 158 20.37 9.06 2.57
CA GLY A 158 21.32 8.09 2.03
C GLY A 158 20.85 6.65 2.30
N PRO A 159 21.70 5.62 2.08
CA PRO A 159 21.31 4.23 2.32
C PRO A 159 21.19 4.01 3.84
N ILE A 160 20.00 4.31 4.36
CA ILE A 160 19.62 4.04 5.73
C ILE A 160 19.09 2.61 5.77
N THR A 161 19.70 1.79 6.61
CA THR A 161 19.54 0.33 6.57
C THR A 161 18.59 -0.21 7.63
N GLN A 162 17.92 0.67 8.39
CA GLN A 162 16.94 0.27 9.41
C GLN A 162 15.95 1.39 9.72
N GLY A 163 14.77 1.01 10.21
CA GLY A 163 13.68 1.91 10.61
C GLY A 163 12.65 2.15 9.52
N ALA A 164 11.60 2.91 9.85
CA ALA A 164 10.58 3.34 8.91
C ALA A 164 10.50 4.87 8.83
N LEU A 165 10.12 5.43 7.68
CA LEU A 165 9.87 6.87 7.59
C LEU A 165 8.70 7.26 8.49
N ILE A 166 7.62 6.46 8.47
CA ILE A 166 6.48 6.60 9.38
C ILE A 166 6.19 5.26 10.03
N ARG A 167 6.13 5.26 11.36
CA ARG A 167 5.75 4.09 12.14
C ARG A 167 4.54 4.38 13.01
N VAL A 168 3.51 3.57 12.86
CA VAL A 168 2.34 3.53 13.74
C VAL A 168 2.47 2.30 14.61
N LYS A 169 2.51 2.49 15.93
CA LYS A 169 2.54 1.39 16.89
C LYS A 169 1.14 0.82 17.11
N ASN A 170 1.06 -0.25 17.89
CA ASN A 170 -0.15 -1.01 18.22
C ASN A 170 -1.12 -0.23 19.14
N HIS A 171 -2.35 -0.74 19.27
CA HIS A 171 -3.41 -0.17 20.12
C HIS A 171 -3.77 1.29 19.81
N VAL A 172 -3.72 1.67 18.53
CA VAL A 172 -4.04 3.03 18.13
C VAL A 172 -5.50 3.19 17.72
N TYR A 173 -6.04 4.40 17.90
CA TYR A 173 -7.43 4.72 17.55
C TYR A 173 -7.50 5.96 16.66
N GLN A 174 -8.17 5.88 15.52
CA GLN A 174 -8.40 6.99 14.59
C GLN A 174 -7.12 7.71 14.18
N ILE A 175 -6.32 7.04 13.35
CA ILE A 175 -5.08 7.58 12.80
C ILE A 175 -5.29 7.94 11.34
N ALA A 176 -4.95 9.17 10.96
CA ALA A 176 -5.05 9.65 9.59
C ALA A 176 -3.67 10.01 9.03
N ILE A 177 -3.33 9.43 7.88
CA ILE A 177 -2.10 9.70 7.14
C ILE A 177 -2.53 10.12 5.73
N SER A 178 -2.38 11.40 5.37
CA SER A 178 -2.86 11.87 4.07
C SER A 178 -1.93 12.85 3.37
N ASP A 179 -1.88 12.83 2.05
CA ASP A 179 -1.10 13.81 1.28
C ASP A 179 0.39 13.77 1.64
N ILE A 180 0.97 12.56 1.67
CA ILE A 180 2.37 12.32 2.03
C ILE A 180 3.11 11.66 0.88
N GLU A 181 4.34 12.12 0.64
CA GLU A 181 5.32 11.46 -0.22
C GLU A 181 6.46 10.95 0.66
N ALA A 182 6.67 9.63 0.67
CA ALA A 182 7.69 8.94 1.46
C ALA A 182 8.68 8.23 0.53
N HIS A 183 9.99 8.48 0.64
CA HIS A 183 10.95 7.87 -0.28
C HIS A 183 12.35 7.62 0.28
N ASP A 184 13.14 6.81 -0.43
CA ASP A 184 14.58 6.58 -0.19
C ASP A 184 14.90 6.14 1.25
N TYR A 185 14.32 5.03 1.72
CA TYR A 185 14.51 4.56 3.09
C TYR A 185 14.51 3.04 3.22
N TYR A 186 14.72 2.52 4.44
CA TYR A 186 14.60 1.10 4.70
C TYR A 186 13.15 0.61 4.53
N ASP A 187 12.26 0.93 5.47
CA ASP A 187 10.81 0.78 5.29
C ASP A 187 10.15 2.12 4.97
N GLY A 188 9.12 2.13 4.14
CA GLY A 188 8.31 3.32 3.88
C GLY A 188 7.42 3.64 5.07
N ILE A 189 6.29 2.93 5.17
CA ILE A 189 5.33 3.06 6.26
C ILE A 189 5.12 1.71 6.92
N VAL A 190 5.21 1.67 8.25
CA VAL A 190 4.93 0.46 9.03
C VAL A 190 3.82 0.73 10.03
N ILE A 191 2.81 -0.12 10.01
CA ILE A 191 1.72 -0.16 10.99
C ILE A 191 1.83 -1.47 11.75
N GLU A 192 2.11 -1.36 13.04
CA GLU A 192 2.22 -2.48 13.97
C GLU A 192 0.91 -2.64 14.73
N GLY A 193 0.48 -3.87 14.90
CA GLY A 193 -0.60 -4.35 15.75
C GLY A 193 -0.03 -5.39 16.72
N ALA A 194 -0.71 -5.58 17.84
CA ALA A 194 -0.36 -6.64 18.79
C ALA A 194 -1.15 -7.92 18.50
N TYR A 195 -0.62 -9.07 18.90
CA TYR A 195 -1.40 -10.30 19.03
C TYR A 195 -2.50 -10.08 20.10
N PRO A 196 -3.69 -10.70 20.01
CA PRO A 196 -4.87 -10.24 20.73
C PRO A 196 -4.69 -10.24 22.24
N PRO A 197 -5.38 -9.30 22.94
CA PRO A 197 -6.25 -8.25 22.39
C PRO A 197 -5.42 -7.02 22.03
N GLY A 198 -5.42 -6.56 20.77
CA GLY A 198 -4.34 -5.75 20.21
C GLY A 198 -4.79 -4.67 19.22
N ASP A 199 -6.03 -4.20 19.34
CA ASP A 199 -6.76 -3.71 18.18
C ASP A 199 -6.37 -2.27 17.79
N ASN A 200 -5.71 -2.15 16.65
CA ASN A 200 -5.72 -0.89 15.90
C ASN A 200 -7.12 -0.65 15.33
N TRP A 201 -7.69 0.53 15.54
CA TRP A 201 -9.03 0.86 15.07
C TRP A 201 -9.05 2.17 14.29
N GLY A 202 -9.48 2.10 13.03
CA GLY A 202 -9.73 3.30 12.22
C GLY A 202 -8.44 3.92 11.76
N ILE A 203 -7.66 3.18 10.99
CA ILE A 203 -6.50 3.72 10.30
C ILE A 203 -6.93 4.12 8.88
N PHE A 204 -6.71 5.38 8.54
CA PHE A 204 -7.06 5.99 7.27
C PHE A 204 -5.80 6.46 6.57
N MET A 205 -5.59 5.97 5.35
CA MET A 205 -4.48 6.38 4.49
C MET A 205 -5.05 6.86 3.16
N GLU A 206 -4.72 8.09 2.77
CA GLU A 206 -5.28 8.69 1.55
C GLU A 206 -4.27 9.56 0.81
N ARG A 207 -4.12 9.39 -0.52
CA ARG A 207 -3.16 10.18 -1.32
C ARG A 207 -1.74 10.08 -0.76
N VAL A 208 -1.30 8.85 -0.52
CA VAL A 208 0.02 8.54 0.02
C VAL A 208 0.84 7.82 -1.02
N HIS A 209 2.04 8.32 -1.28
CA HIS A 209 2.95 7.71 -2.23
C HIS A 209 4.24 7.28 -1.55
N VAL A 210 4.67 6.05 -1.79
CA VAL A 210 5.89 5.45 -1.24
C VAL A 210 6.80 4.99 -2.37
N TYR A 211 8.07 5.38 -2.38
CA TYR A 211 9.02 5.06 -3.44
C TYR A 211 10.37 4.59 -2.90
N ASN A 212 11.02 3.68 -3.63
CA ASN A 212 12.41 3.29 -3.40
C ASN A 212 12.72 2.87 -1.95
N SER A 213 11.91 1.95 -1.41
CA SER A 213 12.17 1.31 -0.12
C SER A 213 13.20 0.18 -0.27
N LEU A 214 14.16 0.07 0.65
CA LEU A 214 15.12 -1.05 0.70
C LEU A 214 14.53 -2.33 1.30
N HIS A 215 13.35 -2.24 1.90
CA HIS A 215 12.55 -3.35 2.38
C HIS A 215 11.10 -3.19 1.90
N ASP A 216 10.12 -3.03 2.78
CA ASP A 216 8.71 -2.94 2.40
C ASP A 216 8.28 -1.49 2.16
N GLY A 217 7.41 -1.29 1.17
CA GLY A 217 6.75 0.00 0.96
C GLY A 217 5.75 0.32 2.06
N LEU A 218 4.78 -0.57 2.23
CA LEU A 218 3.79 -0.56 3.31
C LEU A 218 3.75 -1.92 4.00
N ALA A 219 4.03 -1.95 5.30
CA ALA A 219 3.85 -3.16 6.11
C ALA A 219 2.73 -2.93 7.13
N ILE A 220 1.72 -3.78 7.11
CA ILE A 220 0.67 -3.87 8.14
C ILE A 220 0.81 -5.23 8.81
N VAL A 221 1.17 -5.21 10.09
CA VAL A 221 1.56 -6.39 10.84
C VAL A 221 0.75 -6.46 12.11
N GLY A 222 0.11 -7.58 12.41
CA GLY A 222 -0.66 -7.78 13.64
C GLY A 222 -2.13 -7.36 13.51
N TYR A 223 -2.88 -7.50 14.61
CA TYR A 223 -4.34 -7.39 14.60
C TYR A 223 -4.80 -5.94 14.40
N GLY A 224 -5.92 -5.76 13.71
CA GLY A 224 -6.57 -4.47 13.56
C GLY A 224 -7.92 -4.54 12.87
N ASN A 225 -8.86 -3.75 13.38
CA ASN A 225 -10.28 -3.86 13.07
C ASN A 225 -10.71 -3.13 11.80
N THR A 226 -10.10 -1.99 11.47
CA THR A 226 -10.55 -1.18 10.32
C THR A 226 -9.41 -0.39 9.73
N TYR A 227 -9.13 -0.67 8.46
CA TYR A 227 -8.17 0.02 7.62
C TYR A 227 -8.86 0.49 6.35
N PHE A 228 -8.74 1.77 6.04
CA PHE A 228 -9.17 2.33 4.77
C PHE A 228 -7.98 2.96 4.07
N ILE A 229 -7.59 2.39 2.94
CA ILE A 229 -6.40 2.76 2.19
C ILE A 229 -6.87 3.11 0.78
N ASN A 230 -6.83 4.40 0.44
CA ASN A 230 -7.33 4.91 -0.82
C ASN A 230 -6.30 5.79 -1.53
N GLU A 231 -6.22 5.69 -2.86
CA GLU A 231 -5.29 6.51 -3.68
C GLU A 231 -3.84 6.39 -3.17
N VAL A 232 -3.38 5.15 -3.02
CA VAL A 232 -2.02 4.85 -2.55
C VAL A 232 -1.18 4.27 -3.68
N ILE A 233 0.02 4.80 -3.84
CA ILE A 233 0.99 4.31 -4.82
C ILE A 233 2.23 3.86 -4.08
N ILE A 234 2.65 2.63 -4.35
CA ILE A 234 3.89 2.08 -3.81
C ILE A 234 4.72 1.57 -4.98
N ALA A 235 5.96 2.02 -5.09
CA ALA A 235 6.82 1.58 -6.16
C ALA A 235 8.28 1.36 -5.75
N GLU A 236 8.97 0.53 -6.52
CA GLU A 236 10.41 0.29 -6.41
C GLU A 236 10.84 -0.23 -5.02
N SER A 237 10.03 -1.09 -4.39
CA SER A 237 10.37 -1.71 -3.11
C SER A 237 11.29 -2.92 -3.29
N SER A 238 12.40 -2.96 -2.57
CA SER A 238 13.40 -4.04 -2.65
C SER A 238 12.96 -5.34 -1.98
N ASN A 239 11.86 -5.33 -1.20
CA ASN A 239 11.13 -6.53 -0.78
C ASN A 239 9.71 -6.52 -1.38
N ASN A 240 8.67 -6.22 -0.59
CA ASN A 240 7.29 -6.19 -1.05
C ASN A 240 6.80 -4.74 -1.20
N CYS A 241 5.88 -4.49 -2.14
CA CYS A 241 5.17 -3.20 -2.10
C CYS A 241 4.27 -3.16 -0.85
N ILE A 242 3.39 -4.15 -0.71
CA ILE A 242 2.52 -4.28 0.47
C ILE A 242 2.75 -5.63 1.15
N THR A 243 2.93 -5.60 2.46
CA THR A 243 2.96 -6.77 3.33
C THR A 243 1.80 -6.70 4.32
N LEU A 244 0.97 -7.75 4.38
CA LEU A 244 -0.07 -7.97 5.38
C LEU A 244 0.28 -9.24 6.16
N ARG A 245 0.58 -9.13 7.46
CA ARG A 245 0.95 -10.29 8.27
C ARG A 245 0.12 -10.35 9.54
N ASP A 246 -0.37 -11.55 9.87
CA ASP A 246 -1.03 -11.82 11.15
C ASP A 246 -2.15 -10.80 11.45
N THR A 247 -2.84 -10.35 10.39
CA THR A 247 -3.91 -9.37 10.49
C THR A 247 -5.22 -10.14 10.65
N ALA A 248 -5.86 -10.02 11.81
CA ALA A 248 -7.07 -10.77 12.08
C ALA A 248 -8.15 -9.88 12.68
N ASP A 249 -9.40 -10.25 12.42
CA ASP A 249 -10.63 -9.56 12.76
C ASP A 249 -10.67 -8.11 12.26
N GLY A 250 -11.35 -7.87 11.14
CA GLY A 250 -11.54 -6.52 10.63
C GLY A 250 -11.93 -6.43 9.16
N VAL A 251 -12.23 -5.20 8.74
CA VAL A 251 -12.38 -4.84 7.31
C VAL A 251 -11.15 -4.03 6.91
N MET A 252 -10.40 -4.56 5.96
CA MET A 252 -9.30 -3.85 5.33
C MET A 252 -9.70 -3.55 3.88
N ALA A 253 -10.01 -2.29 3.61
CA ALA A 253 -10.43 -1.82 2.30
C ALA A 253 -9.25 -1.16 1.59
N PHE A 254 -8.82 -1.75 0.47
CA PHE A 254 -7.88 -1.12 -0.46
C PHE A 254 -8.65 -0.65 -1.68
N GLU A 255 -8.64 0.66 -1.92
CA GLU A 255 -9.27 1.29 -3.07
C GLU A 255 -8.23 2.09 -3.86
N ASN A 256 -8.18 1.93 -5.19
CA ASN A 256 -7.22 2.65 -6.05
C ASN A 256 -5.76 2.55 -5.56
N VAL A 257 -5.35 1.33 -5.19
CA VAL A 257 -4.00 1.07 -4.69
C VAL A 257 -3.15 0.45 -5.78
N HIS A 258 -2.03 1.10 -6.08
CA HIS A 258 -1.15 0.68 -7.16
C HIS A 258 0.22 0.27 -6.62
N CYS A 259 0.67 -0.91 -7.01
CA CYS A 259 1.96 -1.48 -6.69
C CYS A 259 2.76 -1.66 -7.99
N PHE A 260 3.94 -1.05 -8.04
CA PHE A 260 4.81 -1.11 -9.22
C PHE A 260 6.22 -1.57 -8.82
N ASP A 261 6.80 -2.48 -9.61
CA ASP A 261 8.23 -2.75 -9.58
C ASP A 261 8.84 -3.12 -8.20
N SER A 262 8.14 -3.93 -7.39
CA SER A 262 8.79 -4.60 -6.26
C SER A 262 9.67 -5.78 -6.70
N VAL A 263 10.66 -6.12 -5.87
CA VAL A 263 11.55 -7.26 -6.14
C VAL A 263 10.91 -8.60 -5.77
N ASN A 264 10.10 -8.66 -4.72
CA ASN A 264 9.55 -9.91 -4.21
C ASN A 264 8.06 -10.07 -4.52
N TYR A 265 7.14 -9.41 -3.81
CA TYR A 265 5.70 -9.48 -4.10
C TYR A 265 5.09 -8.08 -4.27
N SER A 266 4.08 -7.96 -5.14
CA SER A 266 3.29 -6.73 -5.22
C SER A 266 2.40 -6.60 -3.98
N LEU A 267 1.83 -7.72 -3.55
CA LEU A 267 1.13 -7.86 -2.27
C LEU A 267 1.47 -9.24 -1.72
N HIS A 268 1.93 -9.28 -0.47
CA HIS A 268 2.08 -10.52 0.28
C HIS A 268 1.21 -10.47 1.51
N ALA A 269 0.13 -11.26 1.53
CA ALA A 269 -0.69 -11.45 2.73
C ALA A 269 -0.50 -12.86 3.29
N TYR A 270 -0.24 -12.99 4.58
CA TYR A 270 -0.15 -14.31 5.20
C TYR A 270 -0.68 -14.32 6.63
N ASN A 271 -1.30 -15.45 7.00
CA ASN A 271 -2.01 -15.65 8.27
C ASN A 271 -2.99 -14.51 8.56
N THR A 272 -3.79 -14.13 7.56
CA THR A 272 -4.71 -13.00 7.67
C THR A 272 -6.15 -13.49 7.65
N ASP A 273 -6.84 -13.32 8.78
CA ASP A 273 -8.24 -13.72 8.99
C ASP A 273 -9.13 -12.46 9.02
N GLY A 274 -9.65 -12.04 7.87
CA GLY A 274 -10.46 -10.84 7.80
C GLY A 274 -10.95 -10.58 6.39
N ARG A 275 -12.00 -9.76 6.26
CA ARG A 275 -12.52 -9.37 4.94
C ARG A 275 -11.53 -8.38 4.32
N LEU A 276 -10.54 -8.89 3.59
CA LEU A 276 -9.70 -8.08 2.73
C LEU A 276 -10.53 -7.74 1.50
N VAL A 277 -11.05 -6.52 1.48
CA VAL A 277 -11.90 -6.02 0.42
C VAL A 277 -11.04 -5.16 -0.48
N GLN A 278 -10.55 -5.73 -1.57
CA GLN A 278 -10.00 -4.91 -2.64
C GLN A 278 -11.16 -4.49 -3.55
N HIS A 279 -11.58 -3.25 -3.40
CA HIS A 279 -12.63 -2.65 -4.21
C HIS A 279 -12.01 -1.63 -5.14
N LYS A 280 -12.32 -1.72 -6.44
CA LYS A 280 -11.92 -0.74 -7.46
C LYS A 280 -10.39 -0.64 -7.59
N ARG A 281 -9.89 -1.38 -8.58
CA ARG A 281 -8.59 -1.13 -9.23
C ARG A 281 -7.40 -1.23 -8.26
N PHE A 282 -7.13 -2.43 -7.77
CA PHE A 282 -5.77 -2.79 -7.37
C PHE A 282 -4.96 -3.05 -8.64
N ILE A 283 -3.90 -2.28 -8.86
CA ILE A 283 -3.01 -2.45 -10.01
C ILE A 283 -1.68 -3.00 -9.50
N ALA A 284 -1.42 -4.27 -9.77
CA ALA A 284 -0.08 -4.85 -9.67
C ALA A 284 0.44 -5.05 -11.09
N VAL A 285 1.16 -4.06 -11.61
CA VAL A 285 1.69 -4.09 -12.97
C VAL A 285 3.19 -3.94 -12.92
N ASN A 286 3.88 -4.82 -13.64
CA ASN A 286 5.28 -4.66 -13.96
C ASN A 286 5.46 -4.56 -15.48
N PHE A 287 6.39 -3.71 -15.89
CA PHE A 287 6.68 -3.46 -17.29
C PHE A 287 7.77 -4.40 -17.83
N GLU A 288 7.55 -4.91 -19.04
CA GLU A 288 8.55 -5.70 -19.76
C GLU A 288 9.88 -4.93 -19.90
N GLY A 289 11.01 -5.56 -19.54
CA GLY A 289 12.36 -5.00 -19.74
C GLY A 289 13.06 -4.46 -18.48
N LEU A 290 12.48 -4.64 -17.29
CA LEU A 290 13.14 -4.37 -16.01
C LEU A 290 13.98 -5.57 -15.55
N SER A 291 15.00 -5.34 -14.71
CA SER A 291 15.91 -6.40 -14.24
C SER A 291 15.29 -7.32 -13.18
N THR A 292 14.16 -6.92 -12.59
CA THR A 292 13.43 -7.65 -11.55
C THR A 292 11.94 -7.45 -11.77
N HIS A 293 11.18 -8.54 -11.68
CA HIS A 293 9.73 -8.54 -11.71
C HIS A 293 9.22 -9.10 -10.37
N PRO A 294 8.15 -8.53 -9.77
CA PRO A 294 7.53 -9.13 -8.61
C PRO A 294 7.08 -10.54 -8.97
N LYS A 295 7.25 -11.47 -8.05
CA LYS A 295 6.87 -12.87 -8.23
C LYS A 295 5.38 -13.00 -8.49
N SER A 296 4.55 -12.38 -7.65
CA SER A 296 3.10 -12.52 -7.70
C SER A 296 2.40 -11.52 -6.75
N VAL A 297 1.07 -11.53 -6.81
CA VAL A 297 0.19 -11.22 -5.68
C VAL A 297 -0.03 -12.52 -4.91
N ARG A 298 0.53 -12.64 -3.70
CA ARG A 298 0.57 -13.91 -2.95
C ARG A 298 -0.19 -13.82 -1.64
N ILE A 299 -1.10 -14.76 -1.44
CA ILE A 299 -1.96 -14.88 -0.25
C ILE A 299 -1.81 -16.28 0.33
N GLU A 300 -1.50 -16.38 1.63
CA GLU A 300 -1.15 -17.66 2.28
C GLU A 300 -1.84 -17.82 3.63
N ASN A 301 -2.50 -18.97 3.85
CA ASN A 301 -3.19 -19.26 5.11
C ASN A 301 -4.19 -18.15 5.49
N CYS A 302 -5.01 -17.73 4.52
CA CYS A 302 -6.00 -16.67 4.72
C CYS A 302 -7.40 -17.18 4.34
N MET A 303 -8.42 -16.56 4.93
CA MET A 303 -9.81 -16.80 4.55
C MET A 303 -10.55 -15.49 4.28
N ASN A 304 -11.67 -15.55 3.55
CA ASN A 304 -12.54 -14.39 3.26
C ASN A 304 -11.86 -13.23 2.51
N ILE A 305 -10.97 -13.54 1.57
CA ILE A 305 -10.27 -12.55 0.74
C ILE A 305 -11.08 -12.25 -0.51
N GLU A 306 -11.27 -10.97 -0.84
CA GLU A 306 -12.01 -10.53 -2.03
C GLU A 306 -11.13 -9.63 -2.91
N PHE A 307 -10.78 -10.14 -4.10
CA PHE A 307 -10.19 -9.38 -5.20
C PHE A 307 -11.28 -9.01 -6.20
N LEU A 308 -11.74 -7.76 -6.21
CA LEU A 308 -12.77 -7.28 -7.14
C LEU A 308 -12.19 -6.26 -8.12
N ASP A 309 -12.38 -6.50 -9.42
CA ASP A 309 -11.96 -5.61 -10.51
C ASP A 309 -10.46 -5.22 -10.44
N VAL A 310 -9.61 -6.21 -10.16
CA VAL A 310 -8.16 -6.02 -10.06
C VAL A 310 -7.46 -6.17 -11.40
N GLU A 311 -6.32 -5.49 -11.57
CA GLU A 311 -5.43 -5.65 -12.72
C GLU A 311 -4.08 -6.18 -12.24
N VAL A 312 -3.71 -7.38 -12.69
CA VAL A 312 -2.44 -8.03 -12.35
C VAL A 312 -1.74 -8.45 -13.63
N ALA A 313 -0.59 -7.84 -13.91
CA ALA A 313 0.12 -8.09 -15.16
C ALA A 313 1.64 -8.03 -15.03
N GLY A 314 2.32 -8.85 -15.84
CA GLY A 314 3.78 -8.84 -15.94
C GLY A 314 4.49 -9.38 -14.71
N MET A 315 3.84 -10.26 -13.93
CA MET A 315 4.50 -10.91 -12.80
C MET A 315 5.55 -11.93 -13.29
N ALA A 316 6.62 -12.11 -12.50
CA ALA A 316 7.67 -13.09 -12.77
C ALA A 316 7.13 -14.53 -12.73
N ASN A 317 6.28 -14.82 -11.74
CA ASN A 317 5.65 -16.11 -11.54
C ASN A 317 4.17 -16.04 -11.91
N ASN A 318 3.28 -16.56 -11.06
CA ASN A 318 1.85 -16.48 -11.31
C ASN A 318 1.35 -15.04 -11.11
N GLY A 319 0.19 -14.70 -11.68
CA GLY A 319 -0.45 -13.42 -11.40
C GLY A 319 -0.91 -13.33 -9.94
N ILE A 320 -1.93 -14.12 -9.59
CA ILE A 320 -2.47 -14.23 -8.23
C ILE A 320 -2.24 -15.67 -7.72
N GLU A 321 -1.69 -15.80 -6.52
CA GLU A 321 -1.42 -17.07 -5.85
C GLU A 321 -2.20 -17.13 -4.54
N LEU A 322 -3.09 -18.12 -4.41
CA LEU A 322 -3.76 -18.46 -3.14
C LEU A 322 -3.24 -19.81 -2.67
N VAL A 323 -2.65 -19.84 -1.47
CA VAL A 323 -2.06 -21.04 -0.86
C VAL A 323 -2.69 -21.29 0.51
N ASN A 324 -3.23 -22.49 0.73
CA ASN A 324 -3.96 -22.85 1.95
C ASN A 324 -5.07 -21.83 2.31
N CYS A 325 -5.80 -21.34 1.30
CA CYS A 325 -6.86 -20.35 1.49
C CYS A 325 -8.26 -20.96 1.40
N SER A 326 -9.24 -20.33 2.05
CA SER A 326 -10.66 -20.68 1.90
C SER A 326 -11.59 -19.48 1.74
N ASP A 327 -12.83 -19.72 1.33
CA ASP A 327 -13.92 -18.73 1.34
C ASP A 327 -13.60 -17.42 0.61
N SER A 328 -12.79 -17.48 -0.45
CA SER A 328 -12.21 -16.29 -1.09
C SER A 328 -12.66 -16.13 -2.53
N ARG A 329 -12.57 -14.92 -3.06
CA ARG A 329 -13.15 -14.52 -4.35
C ARG A 329 -12.15 -13.73 -5.18
N ILE A 330 -12.05 -14.05 -6.47
CA ILE A 330 -11.36 -13.30 -7.50
C ILE A 330 -12.38 -13.02 -8.60
N ILE A 331 -12.83 -11.77 -8.73
CA ILE A 331 -13.99 -11.42 -9.56
C ILE A 331 -13.68 -10.22 -10.48
N GLY A 332 -14.04 -10.34 -11.76
CA GLY A 332 -14.04 -9.20 -12.70
C GLY A 332 -12.66 -8.66 -13.09
N GLY A 333 -11.58 -9.33 -12.68
CA GLY A 333 -10.22 -8.87 -12.86
C GLY A 333 -9.64 -9.09 -14.26
N ARG A 334 -8.53 -8.40 -14.55
CA ARG A 334 -7.66 -8.58 -15.72
C ARG A 334 -6.31 -9.12 -15.24
N ILE A 335 -6.03 -10.38 -15.54
CA ILE A 335 -4.84 -11.09 -15.05
C ILE A 335 -4.07 -11.63 -16.27
N ILE A 336 -3.09 -10.86 -16.74
CA ILE A 336 -2.54 -11.03 -18.10
C ILE A 336 -1.02 -11.01 -18.15
N ASN A 337 -0.44 -11.68 -19.15
CA ASN A 337 0.99 -11.63 -19.48
C ASN A 337 1.91 -11.93 -18.27
N ASN A 338 1.51 -12.82 -17.38
CA ASN A 338 2.34 -13.23 -16.25
C ASN A 338 3.34 -14.31 -16.69
N SER A 339 4.06 -14.91 -15.74
CA SER A 339 5.09 -15.92 -15.98
C SER A 339 6.31 -15.38 -16.73
N LEU A 340 6.66 -14.10 -16.54
CA LEU A 340 7.80 -13.48 -17.23
C LEU A 340 9.16 -14.07 -16.84
N GLY A 341 9.29 -14.55 -15.60
CA GLY A 341 10.53 -15.14 -15.06
C GLY A 341 10.83 -16.54 -15.59
N SER A 342 9.78 -17.30 -15.93
CA SER A 342 9.88 -18.60 -16.60
C SER A 342 8.69 -18.79 -17.55
N PRO A 343 8.77 -18.31 -18.80
CA PRO A 343 7.68 -18.38 -19.77
C PRO A 343 7.13 -19.80 -19.96
N GLY A 344 5.82 -19.94 -19.80
CA GLY A 344 5.05 -21.19 -19.92
C GLY A 344 4.88 -21.96 -18.62
N GLU A 345 5.63 -21.63 -17.57
CA GLU A 345 5.61 -22.39 -16.31
C GLU A 345 4.41 -22.02 -15.43
N TYR A 346 4.07 -20.74 -15.34
CA TYR A 346 3.12 -20.20 -14.36
C TYR A 346 1.78 -19.80 -14.99
N ALA A 347 0.76 -19.68 -14.14
CA ALA A 347 -0.61 -19.33 -14.51
C ALA A 347 -0.94 -17.86 -14.22
N GLY A 348 -2.06 -17.40 -14.76
CA GLY A 348 -2.66 -16.15 -14.28
C GLY A 348 -3.12 -16.29 -12.82
N VAL A 349 -3.85 -17.36 -12.50
CA VAL A 349 -4.29 -17.68 -11.13
C VAL A 349 -3.79 -19.07 -10.75
N TYR A 350 -3.20 -19.17 -9.56
CA TYR A 350 -2.71 -20.43 -8.99
C TYR A 350 -3.35 -20.68 -7.61
N LEU A 351 -3.96 -21.84 -7.45
CA LEU A 351 -4.61 -22.29 -6.22
C LEU A 351 -3.89 -23.55 -5.71
N GLU A 352 -3.34 -23.50 -4.50
CA GLU A 352 -2.69 -24.64 -3.87
C GLU A 352 -3.31 -24.93 -2.51
N ASN A 353 -3.71 -26.18 -2.29
CA ASN A 353 -4.40 -26.64 -1.08
C ASN A 353 -5.53 -25.68 -0.65
N SER A 354 -6.22 -25.07 -1.61
CA SER A 354 -7.21 -24.03 -1.38
C SER A 354 -8.58 -24.50 -1.82
N SER A 355 -9.60 -24.23 -1.01
CA SER A 355 -10.97 -24.73 -1.23
C SER A 355 -12.00 -23.64 -1.11
N GLU A 356 -13.16 -23.81 -1.72
CA GLU A 356 -14.26 -22.84 -1.65
C GLU A 356 -13.85 -21.46 -2.22
N ILE A 357 -12.95 -21.49 -3.22
CA ILE A 357 -12.51 -20.31 -3.96
C ILE A 357 -13.43 -20.08 -5.15
N ILE A 358 -13.89 -18.84 -5.32
CA ILE A 358 -14.67 -18.41 -6.47
C ILE A 358 -13.78 -17.58 -7.40
N VAL A 359 -13.55 -18.08 -8.61
CA VAL A 359 -12.89 -17.34 -9.70
C VAL A 359 -13.94 -17.07 -10.77
N GLU A 360 -14.47 -15.84 -10.79
CA GLU A 360 -15.63 -15.48 -11.59
C GLU A 360 -15.43 -14.27 -12.52
N GLY A 361 -15.83 -14.40 -13.78
CA GLY A 361 -15.95 -13.23 -14.67
C GLY A 361 -14.62 -12.55 -15.02
N ASN A 362 -13.49 -13.24 -14.85
CA ASN A 362 -12.16 -12.65 -15.05
C ASN A 362 -11.67 -12.82 -16.49
N SER A 363 -10.80 -11.89 -16.91
CA SER A 363 -9.99 -11.99 -18.11
C SER A 363 -8.60 -12.50 -17.77
N ILE A 364 -8.35 -13.81 -17.94
CA ILE A 364 -7.10 -14.47 -17.51
C ILE A 364 -6.39 -15.10 -18.71
N TYR A 365 -5.59 -14.30 -19.42
CA TYR A 365 -4.96 -14.74 -20.65
C TYR A 365 -3.69 -14.00 -21.02
N ASP A 366 -2.95 -14.57 -21.97
CA ASP A 366 -1.80 -13.93 -22.59
C ASP A 366 -2.21 -13.14 -23.85
N THR A 367 -1.87 -11.84 -23.86
CA THR A 367 -2.10 -10.92 -24.98
C THR A 367 -0.94 -10.88 -25.97
N ASN A 368 0.20 -11.47 -25.63
CA ASN A 368 1.39 -11.48 -26.47
C ASN A 368 1.17 -12.31 -27.75
N MET A 369 1.94 -11.95 -28.78
CA MET A 369 1.85 -12.59 -30.09
C MET A 369 2.16 -14.09 -30.00
N PRO A 370 1.59 -14.93 -30.91
CA PRO A 370 1.93 -16.34 -30.99
C PRO A 370 3.46 -16.55 -31.08
N GLY A 371 4.00 -17.43 -30.23
CA GLY A 371 5.45 -17.67 -30.12
C GLY A 371 6.18 -16.80 -29.09
N SER A 372 5.52 -15.79 -28.52
CA SER A 372 6.06 -14.91 -27.46
C SER A 372 5.18 -14.87 -26.22
N LYS A 373 4.24 -15.81 -26.11
CA LYS A 373 3.39 -15.97 -24.93
C LYS A 373 4.23 -16.40 -23.74
N THR A 374 4.02 -15.77 -22.61
CA THR A 374 4.67 -16.05 -21.34
C THR A 374 3.76 -16.80 -20.40
N GLN A 375 2.46 -16.48 -20.30
CA GLN A 375 1.55 -17.12 -19.37
C GLN A 375 1.20 -18.55 -19.84
N GLY A 376 1.49 -19.55 -18.99
CA GLY A 376 1.29 -20.97 -19.23
C GLY A 376 -0.18 -21.36 -19.30
N TYR A 377 -0.89 -21.08 -18.20
CA TYR A 377 -2.28 -21.42 -18.02
C TYR A 377 -3.10 -20.21 -17.58
N GLY A 378 -4.41 -20.24 -17.81
CA GLY A 378 -5.29 -19.29 -17.15
C GLY A 378 -5.33 -19.56 -15.65
N ILE A 379 -5.77 -20.77 -15.29
CA ILE A 379 -5.91 -21.20 -13.88
C ILE A 379 -5.22 -22.55 -13.65
N ILE A 380 -4.41 -22.66 -12.60
CA ILE A 380 -3.87 -23.93 -12.11
C ILE A 380 -4.39 -24.20 -10.70
N GLU A 381 -4.78 -25.45 -10.47
CA GLU A 381 -4.86 -26.02 -9.13
C GLU A 381 -3.74 -27.01 -8.87
N ALA A 382 -3.31 -27.06 -7.60
CA ALA A 382 -2.35 -28.01 -7.09
C ALA A 382 -2.73 -28.51 -5.69
N GLY A 383 -2.09 -29.61 -5.30
CA GLY A 383 -2.25 -30.21 -3.98
C GLY A 383 -3.66 -30.75 -3.75
N SER A 384 -4.24 -30.45 -2.59
CA SER A 384 -5.58 -30.89 -2.19
C SER A 384 -6.69 -29.88 -2.46
N SER A 385 -6.49 -28.93 -3.38
CA SER A 385 -7.50 -27.94 -3.76
C SER A 385 -8.78 -28.63 -4.26
N ASN A 386 -9.95 -28.15 -3.82
CA ASN A 386 -11.24 -28.78 -4.10
C ASN A 386 -12.42 -27.84 -3.78
N PHE A 387 -13.62 -28.14 -4.29
CA PHE A 387 -14.83 -27.32 -4.07
C PHE A 387 -14.70 -25.88 -4.57
N ASN A 388 -13.87 -25.66 -5.58
CA ASN A 388 -13.69 -24.35 -6.19
C ASN A 388 -14.73 -24.12 -7.29
N VAL A 389 -15.09 -22.87 -7.52
CA VAL A 389 -16.03 -22.46 -8.59
C VAL A 389 -15.29 -21.59 -9.58
N ILE A 390 -15.14 -22.10 -10.80
CA ILE A 390 -14.45 -21.42 -11.90
C ILE A 390 -15.49 -21.15 -12.98
N THR A 391 -16.03 -19.93 -13.03
CA THR A 391 -17.18 -19.62 -13.88
C THR A 391 -17.08 -18.30 -14.63
N GLY A 392 -17.57 -18.27 -15.88
CA GLY A 392 -17.71 -17.01 -16.63
C GLY A 392 -16.38 -16.34 -17.01
N ASN A 393 -15.24 -17.05 -16.95
CA ASN A 393 -13.92 -16.48 -17.21
C ASN A 393 -13.55 -16.57 -18.70
N VAL A 394 -12.68 -15.65 -19.14
CA VAL A 394 -12.01 -15.69 -20.44
C VAL A 394 -10.59 -16.22 -20.24
N LEU A 395 -10.37 -17.48 -20.63
CA LEU A 395 -9.13 -18.24 -20.40
C LEU A 395 -8.37 -18.59 -21.70
N ARG A 396 -8.84 -18.08 -22.83
CA ARG A 396 -8.27 -18.34 -24.17
C ARG A 396 -6.87 -17.77 -24.30
N GLY A 397 -6.04 -18.34 -25.18
CA GLY A 397 -4.82 -17.67 -25.63
C GLY A 397 -3.62 -17.76 -24.67
N ASN A 398 -3.71 -18.51 -23.57
CA ASN A 398 -2.53 -18.92 -22.81
C ASN A 398 -1.62 -19.86 -23.66
N SER A 399 -0.37 -20.04 -23.25
CA SER A 399 0.64 -20.78 -24.04
C SER A 399 0.50 -22.30 -23.97
N ILE A 400 -0.10 -22.84 -22.91
CA ILE A 400 -0.29 -24.29 -22.73
C ILE A 400 -1.77 -24.67 -22.79
N ALA A 401 -2.58 -24.24 -21.83
CA ALA A 401 -3.99 -24.59 -21.76
C ALA A 401 -4.81 -23.54 -20.99
N PRO A 402 -6.14 -23.51 -21.14
CA PRO A 402 -6.99 -22.60 -20.38
C PRO A 402 -6.90 -22.82 -18.86
N TYR A 403 -6.86 -24.08 -18.43
CA TYR A 403 -6.73 -24.46 -17.03
C TYR A 403 -6.14 -25.86 -16.84
N LYS A 404 -5.63 -26.13 -15.64
CA LYS A 404 -5.24 -27.45 -15.13
C LYS A 404 -5.77 -27.60 -13.71
N LEU A 405 -6.75 -28.48 -13.51
CA LEU A 405 -7.50 -28.59 -12.26
C LEU A 405 -7.27 -29.97 -11.62
N THR A 406 -7.35 -30.01 -10.29
CA THR A 406 -7.12 -31.23 -9.50
C THR A 406 -8.29 -31.58 -8.60
N GLY A 407 -9.14 -30.62 -8.25
CA GLY A 407 -10.27 -30.86 -7.36
C GLY A 407 -11.36 -31.72 -8.01
N SER A 408 -11.80 -32.75 -7.29
CA SER A 408 -12.83 -33.67 -7.80
C SER A 408 -14.25 -33.12 -7.72
N ASN A 409 -14.46 -32.05 -6.96
CA ASN A 409 -15.77 -31.44 -6.70
C ASN A 409 -15.84 -29.99 -7.19
N ASP A 410 -14.91 -29.59 -8.05
CA ASP A 410 -14.93 -28.24 -8.60
C ASP A 410 -16.07 -28.08 -9.61
N VAL A 411 -16.60 -26.87 -9.66
CA VAL A 411 -17.60 -26.48 -10.65
C VAL A 411 -16.93 -25.61 -11.70
N ILE A 412 -16.92 -26.12 -12.92
CA ILE A 412 -16.36 -25.42 -14.08
C ILE A 412 -17.51 -25.16 -15.04
N ASN A 413 -17.88 -23.89 -15.23
CA ASN A 413 -19.03 -23.54 -16.05
C ASN A 413 -18.82 -22.26 -16.84
N ALA A 414 -19.44 -22.16 -18.02
CA ALA A 414 -19.53 -20.91 -18.80
C ALA A 414 -18.19 -20.16 -19.07
N ASN A 415 -17.06 -20.86 -19.12
CA ASN A 415 -15.76 -20.27 -19.44
C ASN A 415 -15.50 -20.26 -20.96
N ILE A 416 -14.84 -19.22 -21.45
CA ILE A 416 -14.34 -19.13 -22.83
C ILE A 416 -12.89 -19.65 -22.85
N THR A 417 -12.65 -20.78 -23.51
CA THR A 417 -11.37 -21.49 -23.53
C THR A 417 -10.60 -21.38 -24.83
#